data_AF-A0A0F0LYI0-F1
#
_entry.id   AF-A0A0F0LYI0-F1
#
_cell.length_a   1.000
_cell.length_b   1.000
_cell.length_c   1.000
_cell.angle_alpha   90.00
_cell.angle_beta   90.00
_cell.angle_gamma   90.00
#
_symmetry.space_group_name_H-M   'P 1'
#
loop_
_entity.id
_entity.type
_entity.pdbx_description
1 polymer ?
#
loop_
_entity_poly.entity_id
_entity_poly.type
_entity_poly.pdbx_seq_one_letter_code
_entity_poly.pdbx_strand_id
1 'polypeptide(L)'
;MSNHEDDDMDLLAPGPWTTDDTVTVLVGGATANFGTPGFGATVYRRGDVIRVTPATLEAQSALLALVGDVDAQLRRWGVQKFARGTVDLERWSEKGSAEWIIARDAARQVAAATVDPVERAQRYADIQQRFGSAPAPKATQYRDLAAERRAADDEHARSQRPRGVILSKAD
;
A
#
# COMPACT_ATOMS: atom_id res chain seq x y z
N MET A 1 -40.11 0.35 -28.02
CA MET A 1 -39.70 -0.43 -26.84
C MET A 1 -38.24 -0.79 -27.09
N SER A 2 -37.34 0.02 -26.52
CA SER A 2 -35.89 -0.10 -26.73
C SER A 2 -35.33 -1.15 -25.79
N ASN A 3 -34.75 -2.22 -26.35
CA ASN A 3 -33.80 -3.08 -25.65
C ASN A 3 -32.41 -2.52 -25.95
N HIS A 4 -31.83 -1.78 -25.00
CA HIS A 4 -30.47 -1.27 -25.10
C HIS A 4 -29.87 -1.12 -23.70
N GLU A 5 -29.71 -2.24 -22.99
CA GLU A 5 -29.11 -2.25 -21.64
C GLU A 5 -28.17 -3.46 -21.42
N ASP A 6 -27.56 -4.01 -22.48
CA ASP A 6 -26.60 -5.14 -22.36
C ASP A 6 -25.18 -4.82 -22.89
N ASP A 7 -24.87 -3.58 -23.31
CA ASP A 7 -23.59 -3.23 -23.97
C ASP A 7 -22.52 -2.57 -23.07
N ASP A 8 -22.79 -2.27 -21.79
CA ASP A 8 -21.86 -1.50 -20.93
C ASP A 8 -20.87 -2.34 -20.08
N MET A 9 -20.88 -3.67 -20.24
CA MET A 9 -20.03 -4.59 -19.45
C MET A 9 -18.68 -4.93 -20.11
N ASP A 10 -18.36 -4.36 -21.29
CA ASP A 10 -17.13 -4.67 -22.05
C ASP A 10 -15.99 -3.64 -21.84
N LEU A 11 -16.15 -2.71 -20.90
CA LEU A 11 -15.30 -1.52 -20.75
C LEU A 11 -14.02 -1.69 -19.91
N LEU A 12 -13.60 -2.90 -19.53
CA LEU A 12 -12.45 -3.08 -18.64
C LEU A 12 -11.51 -4.24 -18.99
N ALA A 13 -11.46 -4.70 -20.24
CA ALA A 13 -10.25 -5.38 -20.70
C ALA A 13 -9.13 -4.32 -20.73
N PRO A 14 -8.07 -4.43 -19.90
CA PRO A 14 -7.05 -3.40 -19.86
C PRO A 14 -6.39 -3.31 -21.24
N GLY A 15 -6.60 -2.18 -21.94
CA GLY A 15 -5.99 -1.90 -23.24
C GLY A 15 -4.45 -1.91 -23.17
N PRO A 16 -3.74 -1.66 -24.29
CA PRO A 16 -2.28 -1.61 -24.27
C PRO A 16 -1.76 -0.66 -23.19
N TRP A 17 -0.60 -0.99 -22.61
CA TRP A 17 0.07 -0.11 -21.65
C TRP A 17 0.62 1.13 -22.34
N THR A 18 0.48 2.28 -21.69
CA THR A 18 0.93 3.59 -22.14
C THR A 18 1.78 4.26 -21.05
N THR A 19 2.46 5.35 -21.38
CA THR A 19 3.30 6.11 -20.42
C THR A 19 2.49 6.97 -19.44
N ASP A 20 1.19 7.07 -19.64
CA ASP A 20 0.28 7.77 -18.73
C ASP A 20 -0.38 6.82 -17.72
N ASP A 21 -0.21 5.52 -17.92
CA ASP A 21 -0.65 4.53 -16.95
C ASP A 21 0.18 4.58 -15.67
N THR A 22 -0.47 4.16 -14.59
CA THR A 22 0.15 3.99 -13.28
C THR A 22 0.00 2.55 -12.80
N VAL A 23 0.87 2.17 -11.87
CA VAL A 23 0.79 0.91 -11.13
C VAL A 23 0.79 1.24 -9.65
N THR A 24 -0.22 0.75 -8.92
CA THR A 24 -0.26 0.84 -7.46
C THR A 24 0.23 -0.44 -6.82
N VAL A 25 1.09 -0.30 -5.82
CA VAL A 25 1.59 -1.40 -5.02
C VAL A 25 0.62 -1.69 -3.87
N LEU A 26 0.05 -2.89 -3.84
CA LEU A 26 -0.99 -3.29 -2.89
C LEU A 26 -0.42 -3.86 -1.58
N VAL A 27 0.86 -4.24 -1.58
CA VAL A 27 1.52 -4.87 -0.42
C VAL A 27 2.85 -4.19 -0.11
N GLY A 28 3.20 -4.06 1.17
CA GLY A 28 4.50 -3.53 1.58
C GLY A 28 5.63 -4.54 1.38
N GLY A 29 6.83 -4.06 1.03
CA GLY A 29 8.01 -4.90 0.78
C GLY A 29 8.03 -5.60 -0.58
N ALA A 30 7.21 -5.13 -1.54
CA ALA A 30 7.20 -5.68 -2.88
C ALA A 30 8.47 -5.26 -3.64
N THR A 31 9.26 -6.24 -4.07
CA THR A 31 10.46 -5.99 -4.89
C THR A 31 10.12 -6.08 -6.37
N ALA A 32 10.35 -5.01 -7.13
CA ALA A 32 10.15 -4.98 -8.57
C ALA A 32 11.11 -3.99 -9.26
N ASN A 33 11.34 -4.15 -10.56
CA ASN A 33 12.05 -3.18 -11.37
C ASN A 33 11.07 -2.60 -12.40
N PHE A 34 10.53 -1.42 -12.11
CA PHE A 34 9.70 -0.68 -13.08
C PHE A 34 10.52 0.29 -13.95
N GLY A 35 11.86 0.23 -13.91
CA GLY A 35 12.76 1.09 -14.68
C GLY A 35 13.70 0.31 -15.61
N THR A 36 14.81 0.95 -15.95
CA THR A 36 15.82 0.40 -16.88
C THR A 36 16.54 -0.82 -16.26
N PRO A 37 16.73 -1.91 -17.01
CA PRO A 37 17.52 -3.06 -16.57
C PRO A 37 18.94 -2.63 -16.16
N GLY A 38 19.44 -3.15 -15.05
CA GLY A 38 20.81 -2.89 -14.54
C GLY A 38 20.88 -1.94 -13.34
N PHE A 39 19.85 -1.13 -13.09
CA PHE A 39 19.65 -0.48 -11.80
C PHE A 39 18.78 -1.41 -10.95
N GLY A 40 19.31 -1.86 -9.81
CA GLY A 40 18.76 -2.97 -9.01
C GLY A 40 17.26 -2.87 -8.68
N ALA A 41 16.67 -4.00 -8.28
CA ALA A 41 15.25 -4.05 -7.96
C ALA A 41 14.93 -3.12 -6.77
N THR A 42 13.87 -2.33 -6.92
CA THR A 42 13.41 -1.40 -5.90
C THR A 42 12.44 -2.11 -4.96
N VAL A 43 12.56 -1.85 -3.66
CA VAL A 43 11.59 -2.32 -2.65
C VAL A 43 10.56 -1.23 -2.44
N TYR A 44 9.33 -1.51 -2.83
CA TYR A 44 8.20 -0.58 -2.73
C TYR A 44 7.41 -0.78 -1.44
N ARG A 45 6.79 0.32 -1.01
CA ARG A 45 5.85 0.37 0.11
C ARG A 45 4.43 0.13 -0.40
N ARG A 46 3.53 -0.27 0.49
CA ARG A 46 2.10 -0.31 0.14
C ARG A 46 1.63 1.11 -0.19
N GLY A 47 0.78 1.25 -1.20
CA GLY A 47 0.24 2.53 -1.65
C GLY A 47 1.23 3.39 -2.43
N ASP A 48 2.42 2.87 -2.76
CA ASP A 48 3.28 3.51 -3.75
C ASP A 48 2.61 3.46 -5.12
N VAL A 49 2.62 4.60 -5.80
CA VAL A 49 2.07 4.76 -7.15
C VAL A 49 3.24 5.02 -8.09
N ILE A 50 3.38 4.16 -9.08
CA ILE A 50 4.52 4.13 -9.99
C ILE A 50 4.00 4.53 -11.37
N ARG A 51 4.59 5.57 -11.97
CA ARG A 51 4.25 5.95 -13.34
C ARG A 51 4.97 5.01 -14.31
N VAL A 52 4.24 4.50 -15.30
CA VAL A 52 4.84 3.71 -16.38
C VAL A 52 5.67 4.65 -17.25
N THR A 53 6.94 4.34 -17.42
CA THR A 53 7.87 5.14 -18.24
C THR A 53 8.13 4.45 -19.58
N PRO A 54 8.69 5.14 -20.60
CA PRO A 54 9.12 4.50 -21.84
C PRO A 54 10.07 3.31 -21.58
N ALA A 55 11.02 3.46 -20.64
CA ALA A 55 11.93 2.38 -20.25
C ALA A 55 11.19 1.18 -19.63
N THR A 56 10.10 1.42 -18.89
CA THR A 56 9.24 0.35 -18.36
C THR A 56 8.58 -0.43 -19.49
N LEU A 57 8.04 0.26 -20.49
CA LEU A 57 7.36 -0.37 -21.63
C LEU A 57 8.33 -1.22 -22.47
N GLU A 58 9.51 -0.69 -22.74
CA GLU A 58 10.54 -1.38 -23.54
C GLU A 58 11.12 -2.60 -22.82
N ALA A 59 11.41 -2.48 -21.52
CA ALA A 59 12.21 -3.47 -20.81
C ALA A 59 11.43 -4.39 -19.86
N GLN A 60 10.21 -4.02 -19.47
CA GLN A 60 9.45 -4.69 -18.40
C GLN A 60 8.08 -5.19 -18.86
N SER A 61 7.94 -5.54 -20.14
CA SER A 61 6.68 -6.06 -20.72
C SER A 61 6.11 -7.25 -19.97
N ALA A 62 6.97 -8.18 -19.51
CA ALA A 62 6.55 -9.34 -18.71
C ALA A 62 6.02 -8.96 -17.31
N LEU A 63 6.61 -7.93 -16.68
CA LEU A 63 6.12 -7.41 -15.40
C LEU A 63 4.77 -6.71 -15.60
N LEU A 64 4.62 -5.89 -16.64
CA LEU A 64 3.37 -5.21 -16.95
C LEU A 64 2.25 -6.19 -17.32
N ALA A 65 2.55 -7.26 -18.04
CA ALA A 65 1.61 -8.36 -18.27
C ALA A 65 1.14 -8.99 -16.95
N LEU A 66 2.08 -9.24 -16.02
CA LEU A 66 1.75 -9.76 -14.70
C LEU A 66 0.91 -8.78 -13.86
N VAL A 67 1.17 -7.47 -13.95
CA VAL A 67 0.36 -6.44 -13.28
C VAL A 67 -1.08 -6.45 -13.81
N GLY A 68 -1.28 -6.68 -15.11
CA GLY A 68 -2.59 -6.77 -15.74
C GLY A 68 -3.34 -8.08 -15.48
N ASP A 69 -2.68 -9.13 -14.96
CA ASP A 69 -3.27 -10.45 -14.74
C ASP A 69 -3.29 -10.80 -13.24
N VAL A 70 -4.44 -10.58 -12.62
CA VAL A 70 -4.68 -10.87 -11.19
C VAL A 70 -4.50 -12.36 -10.90
N ASP A 71 -5.00 -13.24 -11.78
CA ASP A 71 -4.95 -14.69 -11.59
C ASP A 71 -3.51 -15.22 -11.69
N ALA A 72 -2.68 -14.66 -12.56
CA ALA A 72 -1.25 -14.95 -12.60
C ALA A 72 -0.54 -14.52 -11.31
N GLN A 73 -0.89 -13.35 -10.75
CA GLN A 73 -0.33 -12.93 -9.45
C GLN A 73 -0.76 -13.85 -8.30
N LEU A 74 -2.03 -14.24 -8.26
CA LEU A 74 -2.55 -15.18 -7.27
C LEU A 74 -1.90 -16.56 -7.39
N ARG A 75 -1.74 -17.09 -8.61
CA ARG A 75 -1.02 -18.36 -8.84
C ARG A 75 0.46 -18.27 -8.44
N ARG A 76 1.12 -17.13 -8.67
CA ARG A 76 2.55 -16.96 -8.41
C ARG A 76 2.88 -16.69 -6.94
N TRP A 77 2.06 -15.91 -6.24
CA TRP A 77 2.36 -15.41 -4.89
C TRP A 77 1.28 -15.71 -3.85
N GLY A 78 0.13 -16.24 -4.25
CA GLY A 78 -1.04 -16.39 -3.38
C GLY A 78 -1.74 -15.08 -3.02
N VAL A 79 -1.29 -13.94 -3.57
CA VAL A 79 -1.82 -12.61 -3.31
C VAL A 79 -1.54 -11.68 -4.48
N GLN A 80 -2.47 -10.76 -4.76
CA GLN A 80 -2.23 -9.66 -5.69
C GLN A 80 -1.30 -8.62 -5.07
N LYS A 81 -0.17 -8.36 -5.72
CA LYS A 81 0.83 -7.37 -5.24
C LYS A 81 0.71 -6.03 -5.94
N PHE A 82 0.21 -6.02 -7.17
CA PHE A 82 0.15 -4.84 -8.02
C PHE A 82 -1.24 -4.72 -8.67
N ALA A 83 -1.71 -3.48 -8.80
CA ALA A 83 -2.88 -3.13 -9.59
C ALA A 83 -2.50 -2.09 -10.64
N ARG A 84 -3.09 -2.19 -11.84
CA ARG A 84 -3.06 -1.09 -12.81
C ARG A 84 -3.94 0.05 -12.30
N GLY A 85 -3.49 1.28 -12.53
CA GLY A 85 -4.14 2.50 -12.07
C GLY A 85 -3.77 2.87 -10.64
N THR A 86 -4.36 3.99 -10.19
CA THR A 86 -4.17 4.52 -8.85
C THR A 86 -5.23 3.95 -7.91
N VAL A 87 -4.80 3.29 -6.84
CA VAL A 87 -5.69 2.81 -5.77
C VAL A 87 -5.38 3.59 -4.50
N ASP A 88 -6.39 4.19 -3.90
CA ASP A 88 -6.22 4.91 -2.64
C ASP A 88 -5.99 3.91 -1.50
N LEU A 89 -4.74 3.85 -1.04
CA LEU A 89 -4.28 2.95 0.00
C LEU A 89 -3.42 3.72 0.98
N GLU A 90 -3.67 3.46 2.26
CA GLU A 90 -2.79 3.94 3.32
C GLU A 90 -1.38 3.36 3.16
N ARG A 91 -0.38 4.23 3.22
CA ARG A 91 1.01 3.87 2.96
C ARG A 91 1.66 3.29 4.21
N TRP A 92 2.26 2.12 4.06
CA TRP A 92 3.18 1.58 5.06
C TRP A 92 4.30 0.78 4.42
N SER A 93 5.47 0.86 5.04
CA SER A 93 6.74 0.32 4.57
C SER A 93 6.75 -1.22 4.40
N GLU A 94 6.38 -1.96 5.44
CA GLU A 94 6.29 -3.43 5.42
C GLU A 94 5.20 -3.92 6.38
N LYS A 95 4.66 -5.11 6.12
CA LYS A 95 3.80 -5.77 7.11
C LYS A 95 4.64 -6.08 8.36
N GLY A 96 4.29 -5.47 9.49
CA GLY A 96 5.05 -5.58 10.73
C GLY A 96 6.11 -4.50 10.94
N SER A 97 6.18 -3.48 10.07
CA SER A 97 6.94 -2.26 10.39
C SER A 97 6.34 -1.55 11.61
N ALA A 98 7.10 -0.66 12.24
CA ALA A 98 6.59 0.16 13.34
C ALA A 98 5.32 0.92 12.94
N GLU A 99 5.29 1.54 11.75
CA GLU A 99 4.12 2.23 11.20
C GLU A 99 2.91 1.29 11.07
N TRP A 100 3.11 0.10 10.52
CA TRP A 100 2.05 -0.90 10.37
C TRP A 100 1.52 -1.36 11.73
N ILE A 101 2.43 -1.59 12.69
CA ILE A 101 2.09 -2.03 14.05
C ILE A 101 1.26 -0.95 14.76
N ILE A 102 1.71 0.30 14.71
CA ILE A 102 1.02 1.45 15.33
C ILE A 102 -0.37 1.61 14.70
N ALA A 103 -0.48 1.62 13.37
CA ALA A 103 -1.75 1.76 12.68
C ALA A 103 -2.73 0.63 12.99
N ARG A 104 -2.24 -0.63 13.02
CA ARG A 104 -3.07 -1.79 13.37
C ARG A 104 -3.51 -1.75 14.82
N ASP A 105 -2.62 -1.39 15.75
CA ASP A 105 -2.96 -1.33 17.18
C ASP A 105 -3.95 -0.20 17.46
N ALA A 106 -3.79 0.97 16.83
CA ALA A 106 -4.76 2.05 16.89
C ALA A 106 -6.15 1.61 16.38
N ALA A 107 -6.20 0.95 15.22
CA ALA A 107 -7.47 0.41 14.69
C ALA A 107 -8.10 -0.62 15.64
N ARG A 108 -7.29 -1.49 16.26
CA ARG A 108 -7.76 -2.47 17.25
C ARG A 108 -8.28 -1.82 18.53
N GLN A 109 -7.67 -0.73 18.99
CA GLN A 109 -8.16 0.03 20.15
C GLN A 109 -9.54 0.65 19.85
N VAL A 110 -9.71 1.22 18.66
CA VAL A 110 -11.00 1.77 18.21
C VAL A 110 -12.07 0.67 18.10
N ALA A 111 -11.72 -0.50 17.55
CA ALA A 111 -12.63 -1.64 17.53
C ALA A 111 -12.99 -2.10 18.95
N ALA A 112 -12.01 -2.24 19.85
CA ALA A 112 -12.23 -2.65 21.24
C ALA A 112 -13.15 -1.69 22.00
N ALA A 113 -13.06 -0.39 21.73
CA ALA A 113 -13.90 0.65 22.34
C ALA A 113 -15.35 0.66 21.83
N THR A 114 -15.67 -0.09 20.77
CA THR A 114 -17.03 -0.16 20.20
C THR A 114 -17.94 -0.94 21.15
N VAL A 115 -19.09 -0.38 21.55
CA VAL A 115 -19.98 -0.96 22.58
C VAL A 115 -20.78 -2.16 22.05
N ASP A 116 -21.31 -2.05 20.82
CA ASP A 116 -22.09 -3.11 20.20
C ASP A 116 -21.17 -4.30 19.84
N PRO A 117 -21.45 -5.53 20.33
CA PRO A 117 -20.66 -6.71 20.02
C PRO A 117 -20.68 -7.09 18.53
N VAL A 118 -21.78 -6.84 17.79
CA VAL A 118 -21.87 -7.17 16.36
C VAL A 118 -21.00 -6.22 15.55
N GLU A 119 -21.14 -4.92 15.80
CA GLU A 119 -20.32 -3.89 15.16
C GLU A 119 -18.83 -4.07 15.50
N ARG A 120 -18.52 -4.42 16.75
CA ARG A 120 -17.16 -4.74 17.18
C ARG A 120 -16.57 -5.92 16.39
N ALA A 121 -17.33 -6.99 16.21
CA ALA A 121 -16.90 -8.15 15.43
C ALA A 121 -16.64 -7.79 13.97
N GLN A 122 -17.50 -6.95 13.38
CA GLN A 122 -17.36 -6.47 12.01
C GLN A 122 -16.10 -5.62 11.84
N ARG A 123 -15.85 -4.67 12.76
CA ARG A 123 -14.62 -3.86 12.77
C ARG A 123 -13.36 -4.72 12.89
N TYR A 124 -13.39 -5.80 13.67
CA TYR A 124 -12.26 -6.74 13.71
C TYR A 124 -12.06 -7.50 12.40
N ALA A 125 -13.14 -7.85 11.69
CA ALA A 125 -13.05 -8.43 10.34
C ALA A 125 -12.42 -7.44 9.35
N ASP A 126 -12.82 -6.17 9.39
CA ASP A 126 -12.26 -5.12 8.53
C ASP A 126 -10.77 -4.88 8.79
N ILE A 127 -10.36 -4.89 10.07
CA ILE A 127 -8.95 -4.82 10.46
C ILE A 127 -8.17 -6.01 9.89
N GLN A 128 -8.74 -7.21 10.00
CA GLN A 128 -8.11 -8.42 9.47
C GLN A 128 -8.01 -8.38 7.94
N GLN A 129 -9.00 -7.82 7.24
CA GLN A 129 -8.95 -7.62 5.78
C GLN A 129 -7.92 -6.56 5.38
N ARG A 130 -7.86 -5.44 6.11
CA ARG A 130 -6.97 -4.30 5.81
C ARG A 130 -5.50 -4.61 6.09
N PHE A 131 -5.21 -5.18 7.25
CA PHE A 131 -3.84 -5.39 7.75
C PHE A 131 -3.36 -6.83 7.60
N GLY A 132 -4.27 -7.81 7.55
CA GLY A 132 -3.94 -9.24 7.60
C GLY A 132 -3.57 -9.72 9.01
N SER A 133 -3.26 -11.01 9.12
CA SER A 133 -2.82 -11.62 10.39
C SER A 133 -1.58 -10.95 10.95
N ALA A 134 -1.44 -10.90 12.27
CA ALA A 134 -0.23 -10.38 12.91
C ALA A 134 1.04 -11.07 12.36
N PRO A 135 2.16 -10.34 12.19
CA PRO A 135 3.42 -10.96 11.81
C PRO A 135 3.76 -12.04 12.85
N ALA A 136 4.10 -13.25 12.38
CA ALA A 136 4.67 -14.23 13.28
C ALA A 136 6.00 -13.66 13.82
N PRO A 137 6.30 -13.80 15.12
CA PRO A 137 7.58 -13.36 15.66
C PRO A 137 8.70 -14.09 14.91
N LYS A 138 9.50 -13.36 14.11
CA LYS A 138 10.71 -13.92 13.51
C LYS A 138 11.71 -14.16 14.64
N ALA A 139 11.99 -15.43 14.94
CA ALA A 139 12.81 -15.84 16.08
C ALA A 139 14.31 -15.49 15.99
N THR A 140 14.76 -14.62 15.09
CA THR A 140 16.20 -14.44 14.81
C THR A 140 16.72 -13.00 14.81
N GLN A 141 15.91 -12.00 15.16
CA GLN A 141 16.42 -10.65 15.40
C GLN A 141 15.76 -10.04 16.63
N TYR A 142 16.55 -9.81 17.67
CA TYR A 142 16.16 -8.96 18.79
C TYR A 142 16.09 -7.51 18.25
N ARG A 143 14.97 -7.13 17.63
CA ARG A 143 14.65 -5.72 17.38
C ARG A 143 14.16 -5.13 18.70
N ASP A 144 14.80 -4.07 19.18
CA ASP A 144 14.29 -3.28 20.29
C ASP A 144 13.11 -2.43 19.79
N LEU A 145 11.96 -3.09 19.63
CA LEU A 145 10.71 -2.51 19.16
C LEU A 145 10.25 -1.32 20.02
N ALA A 146 10.70 -1.24 21.28
CA ALA A 146 10.38 -0.13 22.17
C ALA A 146 11.20 1.13 21.87
N ALA A 147 12.45 0.97 21.41
CA ALA A 147 13.26 2.08 20.91
C ALA A 147 12.74 2.60 19.56
N GLU A 148 12.40 1.69 18.64
CA GLU A 148 11.85 2.05 17.32
C GLU A 148 10.50 2.77 17.42
N ARG A 149 9.60 2.30 18.31
CA ARG A 149 8.31 2.97 18.57
C ARG A 149 8.47 4.39 19.09
N ARG A 150 9.36 4.62 20.07
CA ARG A 150 9.62 5.97 20.60
C ARG A 150 10.12 6.94 19.53
N ALA A 151 11.00 6.47 18.64
CA ALA A 151 11.52 7.30 17.55
C ALA A 151 10.42 7.69 16.54
N ALA A 152 9.52 6.77 16.21
CA ALA A 152 8.39 7.02 15.31
C ALA A 152 7.38 8.02 15.92
N ASP A 153 7.07 7.88 17.21
CA ASP A 153 6.18 8.79 17.94
C ASP A 153 6.77 10.22 18.00
N ASP A 154 8.09 10.34 18.24
CA ASP A 154 8.80 11.63 18.25
C ASP A 154 8.81 12.31 16.87
N GLU A 155 8.89 11.53 15.79
CA GLU A 155 8.82 12.05 14.43
C GLU A 155 7.40 12.50 14.07
N HIS A 156 6.38 11.71 14.43
CA HIS A 156 4.99 12.09 14.25
C HIS A 156 4.65 13.38 15.02
N ALA A 157 5.08 13.47 16.28
CA ALA A 157 4.91 14.68 17.09
C ALA A 157 5.61 15.91 16.49
N ARG A 158 6.78 15.75 15.88
CA ARG A 158 7.46 16.84 15.16
C ARG A 158 6.70 17.27 13.91
N SER A 159 6.14 16.33 13.15
CA SER A 159 5.38 16.62 11.94
C SER A 159 4.07 17.38 12.20
N GLN A 160 3.49 17.21 13.40
CA GLN A 160 2.26 17.89 13.80
C GLN A 160 2.48 19.26 14.48
N ARG A 161 3.72 19.67 14.75
CA ARG A 161 3.98 20.99 15.35
C ARG A 161 3.78 22.10 14.32
N PRO A 162 2.91 23.09 14.58
CA PRO A 162 2.77 24.25 13.70
C PRO A 162 4.09 25.02 13.65
N ARG A 163 4.61 25.29 12.45
CA ARG A 163 5.79 26.13 12.24
C ARG A 163 5.48 27.54 12.71
N GLY A 164 5.93 27.89 13.91
CA GLY A 164 5.89 29.26 14.42
C GLY A 164 6.72 30.16 13.51
N VAL A 165 6.06 30.95 12.67
CA VAL A 165 6.70 32.01 11.89
C VAL A 165 7.05 33.13 12.86
N ILE A 166 8.33 33.26 13.20
CA ILE A 166 8.84 34.39 13.96
C ILE A 166 8.85 35.59 13.01
N LEU A 167 7.80 36.42 13.09
CA LEU A 167 7.77 37.75 12.50
C LEU A 167 8.69 38.66 13.33
N SER A 168 9.96 38.75 12.93
CA SER A 168 10.87 39.78 13.44
C SER A 168 10.40 41.15 12.92
N LYS A 169 9.87 41.98 13.83
CA LYS A 169 9.70 43.42 13.59
C LYS A 169 11.08 44.05 13.43
N ALA A 170 11.30 44.69 12.29
CA ALA A 170 12.39 45.63 12.11
C ALA A 170 11.86 47.01 12.56
N ASP A 171 12.46 47.56 13.62
CA ASP A 171 12.45 48.98 13.95
C ASP A 171 13.81 49.57 13.54
#